data_AF-M2PZ73-F1
#
_entry.id   AF-M2PZ73-F1
#
_cell.length_a   1.000
_cell.length_b   1.000
_cell.length_c   1.000
_cell.angle_alpha   90.00
_cell.angle_beta   90.00
_cell.angle_gamma   90.00
#
_symmetry.space_group_name_H-M   'P 1'
#
loop_
_entity.id
_entity.type
_entity.pdbx_description
1 polymer ?
#
loop_
_entity_poly.entity_id
_entity_poly.type
_entity_poly.pdbx_seq_one_letter_code
_entity_poly.pdbx_strand_id
1 'polypeptide(L)'
;MTAASGLTLQVLNGPGVSCADATGIVGSFHKRIAGRQSAGSDEPVSETVDGWLCVSGAPAAQGGTSCSKGEQNVFAAVVPVE
;
A
#
# COMPACT_ATOMS: atom_id res chain seq x y z
N MET A 1 -7.49 -0.25 6.80
CA MET A 1 -6.97 1.15 6.79
C MET A 1 -7.36 1.83 5.48
N THR A 2 -7.22 3.14 5.33
CA THR A 2 -7.62 3.84 4.09
C THR A 2 -6.43 4.06 3.16
N ALA A 3 -6.58 3.71 1.89
CA ALA A 3 -5.65 4.01 0.82
C ALA A 3 -5.64 5.50 0.49
N ALA A 4 -4.59 5.94 -0.21
CA ALA A 4 -4.54 7.29 -0.82
C ALA A 4 -5.69 7.55 -1.80
N SER A 5 -6.22 6.48 -2.42
CA SER A 5 -7.39 6.53 -3.29
C SER A 5 -8.71 6.69 -2.54
N GLY A 6 -8.73 6.58 -1.22
CA GLY A 6 -9.95 6.56 -0.41
C GLY A 6 -10.57 5.17 -0.23
N LEU A 7 -10.03 4.14 -0.90
CA LEU A 7 -10.47 2.75 -0.76
C LEU A 7 -9.97 2.12 0.55
N THR A 8 -10.62 1.05 1.00
CA THR A 8 -10.17 0.28 2.17
C THR A 8 -9.07 -0.70 1.77
N LEU A 9 -7.98 -0.71 2.53
CA LEU A 9 -6.87 -1.66 2.41
C LEU A 9 -6.83 -2.59 3.61
N GLN A 10 -6.53 -3.85 3.30
CA GLN A 10 -6.16 -4.87 4.25
C GLN A 10 -4.70 -5.27 4.04
N VAL A 11 -3.89 -5.15 5.09
CA VAL A 11 -2.49 -5.58 5.06
C VAL A 11 -2.44 -7.10 5.16
N LEU A 12 -1.80 -7.71 4.17
CA LEU A 12 -1.47 -9.12 4.10
C LEU A 12 -0.05 -9.26 4.61
N ASN A 13 0.10 -9.66 5.88
CA ASN A 13 1.40 -9.74 6.53
C ASN A 13 2.37 -10.61 5.73
N GLY A 14 3.61 -10.14 5.52
CA GLY A 14 4.65 -10.92 4.86
C GLY A 14 5.61 -11.59 5.85
N PRO A 15 6.40 -12.58 5.40
CA PRO A 15 7.34 -13.30 6.26
C PRO A 15 8.42 -12.34 6.78
N GLY A 16 8.70 -12.42 8.09
CA GLY A 16 9.76 -11.64 8.74
C GLY A 16 9.37 -10.21 9.16
N VAL A 17 8.13 -9.78 8.92
CA VAL A 17 7.60 -8.48 9.37
C VAL A 17 6.41 -8.71 10.28
N SER A 18 6.30 -7.94 11.35
CA SER A 18 5.12 -7.97 12.22
C SER A 18 3.95 -7.26 11.53
N CYS A 19 2.72 -7.74 11.73
CA CYS A 19 1.54 -7.09 11.15
C CYS A 19 1.42 -5.60 11.56
N ALA A 20 1.85 -5.25 12.77
CA ALA A 20 1.92 -3.88 13.24
C ALA A 20 2.90 -3.01 12.42
N ASP A 21 4.11 -3.51 12.18
CA ASP A 21 5.13 -2.82 11.37
C ASP A 21 4.67 -2.70 9.91
N ALA A 22 4.14 -3.79 9.35
CA ALA A 22 3.57 -3.83 8.01
C ALA A 22 2.46 -2.77 7.83
N THR A 23 1.56 -2.66 8.81
CA THR A 23 0.50 -1.65 8.82
C THR A 23 1.07 -0.23 8.93
N GLY A 24 2.11 -0.04 9.75
CA GLY A 24 2.83 1.23 9.84
C GLY A 24 3.44 1.67 8.51
N ILE A 25 4.16 0.77 7.84
CA ILE A 25 4.83 1.02 6.56
C ILE A 25 3.81 1.39 5.47
N VAL A 26 2.80 0.55 5.27
CA VAL A 26 1.74 0.79 4.27
C VAL A 26 1.00 2.09 4.56
N GLY A 27 0.75 2.40 5.83
CA GLY A 27 0.09 3.64 6.24
C GLY A 27 0.92 4.88 5.96
N SER A 28 2.21 4.85 6.28
CA SER A 28 3.13 5.95 5.99
C SER A 28 3.27 6.16 4.48
N PHE A 29 3.31 5.09 3.69
CA PHE A 29 3.28 5.15 2.24
C PHE A 29 2.02 5.81 1.69
N HIS A 30 0.82 5.37 2.09
CA HIS A 30 -0.41 6.00 1.61
C HIS A 30 -0.58 7.45 2.07
N LYS A 31 -0.03 7.84 3.23
CA LYS A 31 0.05 9.24 3.63
C LYS A 31 0.95 10.07 2.70
N ARG A 32 2.08 9.50 2.24
CA ARG A 32 3.02 10.17 1.31
C ARG A 32 2.42 10.35 -0.08
N ILE A 33 1.67 9.36 -0.56
CA ILE A 33 1.04 9.40 -1.89
C ILE A 33 -0.40 9.94 -1.86
N ALA A 34 -0.89 10.42 -0.71
CA ALA A 34 -2.20 11.03 -0.58
C ALA A 34 -2.37 12.19 -1.57
N GLY A 35 -3.47 12.19 -2.32
CA GLY A 35 -3.73 13.17 -3.38
C GLY A 35 -2.95 12.97 -4.68
N ARG A 36 -1.99 12.04 -4.74
CA ARG A 36 -1.29 11.66 -5.98
C ARG A 36 -2.00 10.53 -6.74
N GLN A 37 -2.82 9.74 -6.04
CA GLN A 37 -3.47 8.58 -6.61
C GLN A 37 -4.95 8.54 -6.21
N SER A 38 -5.80 9.12 -7.05
CA SER A 38 -7.26 9.13 -6.89
C SER A 38 -7.86 7.73 -7.15
N ALA A 39 -9.09 7.47 -6.69
CA ALA A 39 -9.79 6.17 -6.87
C ALA A 39 -9.90 5.71 -8.33
N GLY A 40 -10.11 6.63 -9.27
CA GLY A 40 -10.18 6.33 -10.70
C GLY A 40 -8.82 6.37 -11.42
N SER A 41 -7.70 6.39 -10.69
CA SER A 41 -6.38 6.36 -11.30
C SER A 41 -6.05 4.96 -11.81
N ASP A 42 -5.62 4.87 -13.07
CA ASP A 42 -5.04 3.66 -13.66
C ASP A 42 -3.51 3.63 -13.55
N GLU A 43 -2.91 4.71 -13.06
CA GLU A 43 -1.45 4.80 -12.91
C GLU A 43 -1.01 4.26 -11.55
N PRO A 44 -0.02 3.35 -11.51
CA PRO A 44 0.61 2.93 -10.27
C PRO A 44 1.52 4.04 -9.73
N VAL A 45 1.55 4.22 -8.41
CA VAL A 45 2.43 5.18 -7.74
C VAL A 45 3.43 4.44 -6.86
N SER A 46 4.70 4.81 -6.97
CA SER A 46 5.77 4.32 -6.12
C SER A 46 6.35 5.42 -5.24
N GLU A 47 6.77 5.05 -4.03
CA GLU A 47 7.48 5.92 -3.09
C GLU A 47 8.34 5.07 -2.15
N THR A 48 9.42 5.66 -1.64
CA THR A 48 10.27 5.05 -0.62
C THR A 48 9.95 5.59 0.77
N VAL A 49 9.61 4.69 1.70
CA VAL A 49 9.24 5.06 3.08
C VAL A 49 10.03 4.21 4.07
N ASP A 50 10.79 4.86 4.96
CA ASP A 50 11.63 4.18 5.95
C ASP A 50 12.58 3.10 5.35
N GLY A 51 13.02 3.36 4.12
CA GLY A 51 13.87 2.46 3.32
C GLY A 51 13.12 1.28 2.68
N TRP A 52 11.79 1.27 2.71
CA TRP A 52 10.94 0.35 1.96
C TRP A 52 10.55 0.97 0.63
N LEU A 53 10.77 0.26 -0.48
CA LEU A 53 10.22 0.65 -1.77
C LEU A 53 8.78 0.15 -1.83
N CYS A 54 7.84 1.07 -1.74
CA CYS A 54 6.42 0.78 -1.81
C CYS A 54 5.86 1.16 -3.18
N VAL A 55 5.02 0.30 -3.73
CA VAL A 55 4.32 0.50 -4.99
C VAL A 55 2.85 0.23 -4.74
N SER A 56 2.01 1.23 -4.96
CA SER A 56 0.57 1.05 -5.08
C SER A 56 0.25 0.74 -6.52
N GLY A 57 -0.42 -0.38 -6.75
CA GLY A 57 -1.06 -0.66 -8.04
C GLY A 57 -2.20 0.32 -8.31
N ALA A 58 -2.66 0.30 -9.57
CA ALA A 58 -3.78 1.09 -10.05
C ALA A 58 -5.06 0.82 -9.23
N PRO A 59 -5.59 1.80 -8.48
CA PRO A 59 -6.80 1.59 -7.69
C PRO A 59 -8.02 1.24 -8.55
N ALA A 60 -8.11 1.74 -9.78
CA ALA A 60 -9.19 1.39 -10.72
C ALA A 60 -9.21 -0.11 -11.07
N ALA A 61 -8.04 -0.77 -11.07
CA ALA A 61 -7.90 -2.21 -11.29
C ALA A 61 -7.90 -3.01 -9.97
N GLN A 62 -8.30 -2.41 -8.85
CA GLN A 62 -8.19 -2.98 -7.50
C GLN A 62 -6.75 -3.40 -7.16
N GLY A 63 -5.77 -2.69 -7.72
CA GLY A 63 -4.35 -2.92 -7.50
C GLY A 63 -3.99 -2.73 -6.03
N GLY A 64 -3.43 -3.77 -5.41
CA GLY A 64 -2.91 -3.72 -4.06
C GLY A 64 -1.64 -2.87 -3.91
N THR A 65 -1.15 -2.74 -2.69
CA THR A 65 0.14 -2.15 -2.37
C THR A 65 1.15 -3.23 -2.05
N SER A 66 2.36 -3.09 -2.58
CA SER A 66 3.50 -3.97 -2.29
C SER A 66 4.66 -3.12 -1.81
N CYS A 67 5.21 -3.44 -0.64
CA CYS A 67 6.38 -2.78 -0.06
C CYS A 67 7.49 -3.81 0.12
N SER A 68 8.68 -3.53 -0.41
CA SER A 68 9.83 -4.42 -0.31
C SER A 68 11.05 -3.70 0.26
N LYS A 69 11.83 -4.44 1.08
CA LYS A 69 13.09 -3.97 1.67
C LYS A 69 14.06 -5.13 1.79
N GLY A 70 14.99 -5.21 0.84
CA GLY A 70 15.89 -6.36 0.71
C GLY A 70 15.06 -7.63 0.44
N GLU A 71 15.15 -8.61 1.34
CA GLU A 71 14.41 -9.88 1.25
C GLU A 71 13.01 -9.83 1.88
N GLN A 72 12.69 -8.77 2.61
CA GLN A 72 11.40 -8.63 3.27
C GLN A 72 10.38 -8.02 2.33
N ASN A 73 9.16 -8.54 2.37
CA ASN A 73 8.04 -8.09 1.56
C ASN A 73 6.80 -7.91 2.43
N VAL A 74 6.03 -6.87 2.16
CA VAL A 74 4.75 -6.57 2.79
C VAL A 74 3.75 -6.30 1.69
N PHE A 75 2.58 -6.92 1.77
CA PHE A 75 1.53 -6.73 0.80
C PHE A 75 0.29 -6.13 1.48
N ALA A 76 -0.51 -5.40 0.73
CA ALA A 76 -1.83 -4.98 1.13
C ALA A 76 -2.75 -5.05 -0.08
N ALA A 77 -3.96 -5.56 0.12
CA ALA A 77 -4.97 -5.63 -0.93
C ALA A 77 -6.06 -4.59 -0.69
N VAL A 78 -6.61 -4.05 -1.77
CA VAL A 78 -7.87 -3.31 -1.69
C VAL A 78 -8.97 -4.32 -1.38
N VAL A 79 -9.75 -4.04 -0.34
CA VAL A 79 -10.92 -4.84 0.01
C VAL A 79 -12.18 -4.03 -0.28
N PRO A 80 -13.20 -4.61 -0.94
CA PRO A 80 -14.49 -3.97 -1.03
C PRO A 80 -15.06 -3.79 0.38
N VAL A 81 -15.58 -2.60 0.65
CA VAL A 81 -16.48 -2.39 1.78
C VAL A 81 -17.83 -2.96 1.35
N GLU A 82 -18.22 -4.08 1.96
CA GLU A 82 -19.55 -4.67 1.84
C GLU A 82 -20.63 -3.75 2.43
#